data_AF-A0A3M4SET2-F1
#
_entry.id   AF-A0A3M4SET2-F1
#
_cell.length_a   1.000
_cell.length_b   1.000
_cell.length_c   1.000
_cell.angle_alpha   90.00
_cell.angle_beta   90.00
_cell.angle_gamma   90.00
#
_symmetry.space_group_name_H-M   'P 1'
#
loop_
_entity.id
_entity.type
_entity.pdbx_description
1 polymer ?
#
loop_
_entity_poly.entity_id
_entity_poly.type
_entity_poly.pdbx_seq_one_letter_code
_entity_poly.pdbx_strand_id
1 'polypeptide(L)'
;MMKRTMAMMIACVSSPAWAVDPATLPMAVQMQKAANAATCESYKGDTSPLGKAVNKQCRNRAKAEFEDMQDEKPLRDCIKPGNVIDDDVRKCMKGI
;
A
#
# COMPACT_ATOMS: atom_id res chain seq x y z
N MET A 1 -15.07 2.77 42.88
CA MET A 1 -13.73 3.33 42.53
C MET A 1 -13.19 2.93 41.15
N MET A 2 -13.84 2.05 40.36
CA MET A 2 -13.34 1.62 39.04
C MET A 2 -13.67 2.52 37.83
N LYS A 3 -14.64 3.43 37.92
CA LYS A 3 -15.06 4.28 36.77
C LYS A 3 -14.07 5.40 36.45
N ARG A 4 -13.30 5.87 37.45
CA ARG A 4 -12.32 6.97 37.29
C ARG A 4 -11.02 6.49 36.63
N THR A 5 -10.59 5.27 36.91
CA THR A 5 -9.41 4.67 36.27
C THR A 5 -9.64 4.35 34.79
N MET A 6 -10.88 4.02 34.40
CA MET A 6 -11.22 3.77 32.99
C MET A 6 -11.24 5.05 32.15
N ALA A 7 -11.61 6.20 32.73
CA ALA A 7 -11.61 7.49 32.04
C ALA A 7 -10.19 8.03 31.78
N MET A 8 -9.21 7.72 32.64
CA MET A 8 -7.84 8.20 32.50
C MET A 8 -7.05 7.45 31.41
N MET A 9 -7.43 6.22 31.08
CA MET A 9 -6.81 5.44 30.00
C MET A 9 -7.25 5.91 28.60
N ILE A 10 -8.42 6.53 28.47
CA ILE A 10 -8.93 7.03 27.18
C ILE A 10 -8.27 8.35 26.76
N ALA A 11 -7.78 9.15 27.72
CA ALA A 11 -7.15 10.44 27.43
C ALA A 11 -5.79 10.33 26.73
N CYS A 12 -5.06 9.22 26.91
CA CYS A 12 -3.70 9.04 26.38
C CYS A 12 -3.64 8.67 24.89
N VAL A 13 -4.77 8.42 24.23
CA VAL A 13 -4.81 8.07 22.78
C VAL A 13 -5.13 9.28 21.91
N SER A 14 -5.35 10.45 22.52
CA SER A 14 -5.66 11.70 21.84
C SER A 14 -4.40 12.50 21.48
N SER A 15 -3.36 11.85 20.97
CA SER A 15 -2.32 12.59 20.28
C SER A 15 -2.94 13.14 18.99
N PRO A 16 -2.99 14.47 18.82
CA PRO A 16 -3.64 15.03 17.66
C PRO A 16 -2.77 14.76 16.42
N ALA A 17 -3.39 14.51 15.26
CA ALA A 17 -2.70 14.08 14.04
C ALA A 17 -1.60 15.05 13.53
N TRP A 18 -1.51 16.26 14.08
CA TRP A 18 -0.48 17.27 13.79
C TRP A 18 0.75 17.18 14.71
N ALA A 19 0.74 16.32 15.72
CA ALA A 19 1.89 16.03 16.58
C ALA A 19 2.85 14.99 15.98
N VAL A 20 2.61 14.57 14.73
CA VAL A 20 3.54 13.73 13.98
C VAL A 20 4.73 14.61 13.61
N ASP A 21 5.85 14.42 14.31
CA ASP A 21 7.12 15.03 13.96
C ASP A 21 7.42 14.72 12.48
N PRO A 22 7.69 15.71 11.63
CA PRO A 22 8.02 15.48 10.22
C PRO A 22 9.20 14.51 10.03
N ALA A 23 10.10 14.37 11.01
CA ALA A 23 11.16 13.35 11.01
C ALA A 23 10.62 11.90 11.10
N THR A 24 9.44 11.71 11.69
CA THR A 24 8.78 10.41 11.85
C THR A 24 7.79 10.08 10.72
N LEU A 25 7.43 11.04 9.87
CA LEU A 25 6.59 10.83 8.69
C LEU A 25 7.07 9.67 7.79
N PRO A 26 8.35 9.56 7.39
CA PRO A 26 8.77 8.44 6.56
C PRO A 26 8.57 7.09 7.26
N MET A 27 8.79 7.03 8.57
CA MET A 27 8.53 5.81 9.35
C MET A 27 7.04 5.50 9.41
N ALA A 28 6.19 6.50 9.66
CA ALA A 28 4.74 6.33 9.66
C ALA A 28 4.21 5.83 8.30
N VAL A 29 4.73 6.36 7.18
CA VAL A 29 4.38 5.93 5.83
C VAL A 29 4.79 4.47 5.60
N GLN A 30 5.99 4.07 6.02
CA GLN A 30 6.47 2.69 5.88
C GLN A 30 5.68 1.71 6.77
N MET A 31 5.37 2.10 8.01
CA MET A 31 4.53 1.30 8.91
C MET A 31 3.12 1.15 8.35
N GLN A 32 2.54 2.22 7.80
CA GLN A 32 1.24 2.17 7.14
C GLN A 32 1.29 1.29 5.88
N LYS A 33 2.37 1.32 5.10
CA LYS A 33 2.56 0.42 3.96
C LYS A 33 2.61 -1.05 4.41
N ALA A 34 3.37 -1.36 5.46
CA ALA A 34 3.45 -2.71 6.03
C ALA A 34 2.10 -3.19 6.58
N ALA A 35 1.37 -2.35 7.32
CA ALA A 35 0.05 -2.69 7.84
C ALA A 35 -0.96 -2.98 6.72
N ASN A 36 -0.90 -2.20 5.63
CA ASN A 36 -1.74 -2.43 4.46
C ASN A 36 -1.36 -3.74 3.75
N ALA A 37 -0.07 -4.05 3.60
CA ALA A 37 0.38 -5.32 3.02
C ALA A 37 -0.10 -6.52 3.84
N ALA A 38 0.04 -6.47 5.17
CA ALA A 38 -0.45 -7.52 6.07
C ALA A 38 -1.97 -7.69 5.97
N THR A 39 -2.72 -6.58 5.86
CA THR A 39 -4.17 -6.63 5.63
C THR A 39 -4.50 -7.29 4.29
N CYS A 40 -3.81 -6.92 3.22
CA CYS A 40 -4.00 -7.52 1.91
C CYS A 40 -3.72 -9.03 1.89
N GLU A 41 -2.70 -9.49 2.61
CA GLU A 41 -2.41 -10.92 2.76
C GLU A 41 -3.48 -11.63 3.59
N SER A 42 -3.95 -11.01 4.68
CA SER A 42 -4.94 -11.61 5.58
C SER A 42 -6.29 -11.85 4.90
N TYR A 43 -6.68 -10.97 3.98
CA TYR A 43 -7.93 -11.10 3.21
C TYR A 43 -7.73 -11.76 1.84
N LYS A 44 -6.52 -12.23 1.52
CA LYS A 44 -6.23 -12.84 0.21
C LYS A 44 -7.08 -14.09 0.02
N GLY A 45 -7.94 -14.07 -0.99
CA GLY A 45 -8.84 -15.19 -1.30
C GLY A 45 -10.13 -15.23 -0.48
N ASP A 46 -10.36 -14.27 0.44
CA ASP A 46 -11.64 -14.14 1.12
C ASP A 46 -12.74 -13.72 0.11
N THR A 47 -13.78 -14.53 0.02
CA THR A 47 -14.92 -14.35 -0.88
C THR A 47 -16.06 -13.52 -0.29
N SER A 48 -15.95 -13.16 0.99
CA SER A 48 -16.92 -12.30 1.68
C SER A 48 -17.01 -10.91 1.02
N PRO A 49 -18.14 -10.18 1.15
CA PRO A 49 -18.26 -8.83 0.57
C PRO A 49 -17.13 -7.88 1.02
N LEU A 50 -16.74 -7.97 2.29
CA LEU A 50 -15.62 -7.22 2.84
C LEU A 50 -14.27 -7.67 2.23
N GLY A 51 -14.00 -8.98 2.22
CA GLY A 51 -12.79 -9.53 1.60
C GLY A 51 -12.63 -9.16 0.13
N LYS A 52 -13.72 -9.16 -0.65
CA LYS A 52 -13.73 -8.69 -2.05
C LYS A 52 -13.38 -7.20 -2.15
N ALA A 53 -13.93 -6.36 -1.27
CA ALA A 53 -13.63 -4.93 -1.26
C ALA A 53 -12.16 -4.66 -0.91
N VAL A 54 -11.64 -5.33 0.13
CA VAL A 54 -10.23 -5.24 0.54
C VAL A 54 -9.31 -5.73 -0.58
N ASN A 55 -9.57 -6.91 -1.14
CA ASN A 55 -8.78 -7.45 -2.27
C ASN A 55 -8.78 -6.51 -3.48
N LYS A 56 -9.93 -5.89 -3.81
CA LYS A 56 -10.02 -4.89 -4.89
C LYS A 56 -9.15 -3.67 -4.58
N GLN A 57 -9.22 -3.15 -3.36
CA GLN A 57 -8.40 -2.02 -2.92
C GLN A 57 -6.90 -2.36 -2.98
N CYS A 58 -6.52 -3.54 -2.50
CA CYS A 58 -5.14 -4.04 -2.55
C CYS A 58 -4.62 -4.14 -3.98
N ARG A 59 -5.42 -4.69 -4.90
CA ARG A 59 -5.05 -4.78 -6.32
C ARG A 59 -4.91 -3.40 -6.97
N ASN A 60 -5.84 -2.49 -6.69
CA ASN A 60 -5.80 -1.14 -7.23
C ASN A 60 -4.56 -0.38 -6.73
N ARG A 61 -4.21 -0.55 -5.46
CA ARG A 61 -2.99 0.03 -4.89
C ARG A 61 -1.74 -0.55 -5.51
N ALA A 62 -1.64 -1.88 -5.63
CA ALA A 62 -0.50 -2.52 -6.27
C ALA A 62 -0.32 -2.04 -7.72
N LYS A 63 -1.42 -1.83 -8.44
CA LYS A 63 -1.39 -1.26 -9.79
C LYS A 63 -0.88 0.20 -9.77
N ALA A 64 -1.39 1.03 -8.86
CA ALA A 64 -0.93 2.42 -8.74
C ALA A 64 0.56 2.50 -8.37
N GLU A 65 1.04 1.65 -7.46
CA GLU A 65 2.46 1.57 -7.11
C GLU A 65 3.30 1.12 -8.31
N PHE A 66 2.82 0.14 -9.09
CA PHE A 66 3.50 -0.29 -10.32
C PHE A 66 3.53 0.79 -11.41
N GLU A 67 2.47 1.59 -11.53
CA GLU A 67 2.41 2.72 -12.47
C GLU A 67 3.33 3.87 -12.05
N ASP A 68 3.51 4.08 -10.74
CA ASP A 68 4.36 5.13 -10.15
C ASP A 68 5.86 4.77 -10.18
N MET A 69 6.22 3.48 -10.24
CA MET A 69 7.61 3.06 -10.39
C MET A 69 8.26 3.71 -11.62
N GLN A 70 9.50 4.21 -11.51
CA GLN A 70 10.21 4.70 -12.69
C GLN A 70 10.59 3.55 -13.63
N ASP A 71 10.62 3.85 -14.93
CA ASP A 71 11.14 2.91 -15.92
C ASP A 71 12.66 2.83 -15.75
N GLU A 72 13.15 1.64 -15.38
CA GLU A 72 14.59 1.34 -15.27
C GLU A 72 15.22 1.13 -16.64
N LYS A 73 14.44 0.60 -17.60
CA LYS A 73 14.89 0.28 -18.95
C LYS A 73 14.12 1.06 -20.01
N PRO A 74 14.77 1.52 -21.09
CA PRO A 74 14.08 2.19 -22.19
C PRO A 74 13.21 1.19 -22.97
N LEU A 75 12.08 1.66 -23.49
CA LEU A 75 11.11 0.86 -24.25
C LEU A 75 11.77 0.02 -25.36
N ARG A 76 12.77 0.56 -26.05
CA ARG A 76 13.48 -0.11 -27.15
C ARG A 76 14.18 -1.41 -26.74
N ASP A 77 14.56 -1.53 -25.47
CA ASP A 77 15.25 -2.71 -24.93
C ASP A 77 14.23 -3.80 -24.53
N CYS A 78 12.95 -3.43 -24.41
CA CYS A 78 11.87 -4.30 -23.96
C CYS A 78 10.87 -4.69 -25.06
N ILE A 79 10.77 -3.90 -26.12
CA ILE A 79 9.84 -4.14 -27.23
C ILE A 79 10.41 -5.19 -28.19
N LYS A 80 9.60 -6.21 -28.51
CA LYS A 80 9.94 -7.19 -29.56
C LYS A 80 9.53 -6.66 -30.93
N PRO A 81 10.31 -6.94 -31.99
CA PRO A 81 9.94 -6.54 -33.34
C PRO A 81 8.60 -7.17 -33.74
N GLY A 82 7.62 -6.34 -34.13
CA GLY A 82 6.28 -6.77 -34.54
C GLY A 82 5.26 -6.94 -33.40
N ASN A 83 5.62 -6.67 -32.14
CA ASN A 83 4.70 -6.78 -31.00
C ASN A 83 4.07 -5.44 -30.61
N VAL A 84 2.86 -5.51 -30.08
CA VAL A 84 2.17 -4.39 -29.40
C VAL A 84 2.78 -4.20 -28.01
N ILE A 85 2.76 -2.97 -27.49
CA ILE A 85 3.13 -2.69 -26.10
C ILE A 85 2.11 -3.39 -25.19
N ASP A 86 2.53 -4.49 -24.56
CA ASP A 86 1.73 -5.29 -23.64
C ASP A 86 2.25 -5.19 -22.19
N ASP A 87 1.63 -5.93 -21.27
CA ASP A 87 2.02 -5.93 -19.85
C ASP A 87 3.43 -6.47 -19.62
N ASP A 88 3.97 -7.33 -20.51
CA ASP A 88 5.30 -7.88 -20.37
C ASP A 88 6.36 -6.84 -20.79
N VAL A 89 6.08 -6.06 -21.83
CA VAL A 89 6.90 -4.90 -22.20
C VAL A 89 6.93 -3.88 -21.04
N ARG A 90 5.77 -3.62 -20.42
CA ARG A 90 5.68 -2.70 -19.28
C ARG A 90 6.46 -3.20 -18.07
N LYS A 91 6.37 -4.50 -17.71
CA LYS A 91 7.17 -5.10 -16.62
C LYS A 91 8.66 -5.02 -16.91
N CYS A 92 9.06 -5.31 -18.15
CA CYS A 92 10.46 -5.18 -18.56
C CYS A 92 10.98 -3.75 -18.37
N MET A 93 10.19 -2.73 -18.75
CA MET A 93 10.56 -1.33 -18.55
C MET A 93 10.70 -0.98 -17.07
N LYS A 94 9.85 -1.54 -16.21
CA LYS A 94 9.95 -1.41 -14.74
C LYS A 94 11.05 -2.26 -14.10
N GLY A 95 11.75 -3.12 -14.86
CA GLY A 95 12.82 -3.98 -14.35
C GLY A 95 12.34 -5.21 -13.57
N ILE A 96 11.09 -5.63 -13.75
CA ILE A 96 10.44 -6.75 -13.04
C ILE A 96 10.35 -7.99 -13.94
#